data_AF-A0A524AKM0-F1
#
_entry.id   AF-A0A524AKM0-F1
#
_cell.length_a   1.000
_cell.length_b   1.000
_cell.length_c   1.000
_cell.angle_alpha   90.00
_cell.angle_beta   90.00
_cell.angle_gamma   90.00
#
_symmetry.space_group_name_H-M   'P 1'
#
loop_
_entity.id
_entity.type
_entity.pdbx_description
1 polymer ?
#
loop_
_entity_poly.entity_id
_entity_poly.type
_entity_poly.pdbx_seq_one_letter_code
_entity_poly.pdbx_strand_id
1 'polypeptide(L)'
;MSVMLEKETKVNLQQVMALANRFILAKLPDRFSAGLPKSVAFPTRRLWVVPVILTYPHVGIVGEVGMVAVDAEQETVVGWTPFQEMEELARQLYQEKKHEIEIAFS
;
A
#
# COMPACT_ATOMS: atom_id res chain seq x y z
N MET A 1 40.00 -9.70 10.81
CA MET A 1 39.34 -8.71 9.93
C MET A 1 38.28 -9.48 9.14
N SER A 2 37.10 -9.64 9.74
CA SER A 2 36.03 -10.45 9.16
C SER A 2 35.19 -9.55 8.28
N VAL A 3 35.30 -9.74 6.97
CA VAL A 3 34.39 -9.12 6.00
C VAL A 3 33.04 -9.81 6.21
N MET A 4 32.18 -9.17 7.00
CA MET A 4 30.76 -9.51 7.00
C MET A 4 30.26 -9.20 5.58
N LEU A 5 29.92 -10.23 4.81
CA LEU A 5 29.13 -10.03 3.61
C LEU A 5 27.87 -9.30 4.04
N GLU A 6 27.77 -8.02 3.69
CA GLU A 6 26.47 -7.37 3.59
C GLU A 6 25.66 -8.24 2.63
N LYS A 7 24.75 -9.04 3.19
CA LYS A 7 23.70 -9.67 2.40
C LYS A 7 22.95 -8.50 1.80
N GLU A 8 23.26 -8.20 0.54
CA GLU A 8 22.50 -7.25 -0.26
C GLU A 8 21.13 -7.90 -0.47
N THR A 9 20.23 -7.75 0.51
CA THR A 9 18.83 -8.18 0.42
C THR A 9 18.17 -7.26 -0.58
N LYS A 10 18.42 -7.56 -1.85
CA LYS A 10 17.87 -6.87 -3.00
C LYS A 10 16.44 -7.34 -3.18
N VAL A 11 15.58 -7.09 -2.19
CA VAL A 11 14.15 -7.30 -2.36
C VAL A 11 13.71 -6.39 -3.49
N ASN A 12 13.21 -7.02 -4.54
CA ASN A 12 12.74 -6.34 -5.73
C ASN A 12 11.43 -5.64 -5.38
N LEU A 13 11.27 -4.37 -5.79
CA LEU A 13 10.04 -3.60 -5.63
C LEU A 13 8.77 -4.39 -6.00
N GLN A 14 8.88 -5.28 -6.99
CA GLN A 14 7.79 -6.17 -7.39
C GLN A 14 7.33 -7.12 -6.27
N GLN A 15 8.26 -7.66 -5.48
CA GLN A 15 7.93 -8.54 -4.35
C GLN A 15 7.21 -7.76 -3.25
N VAL A 16 7.69 -6.56 -2.94
CA VAL A 16 7.04 -5.66 -1.96
C VAL A 16 5.61 -5.35 -2.40
N MET A 17 5.43 -4.97 -3.67
CA MET A 17 4.10 -4.71 -4.22
C MET A 17 3.20 -5.95 -4.20
N ALA A 18 3.74 -7.14 -4.50
CA ALA A 18 2.97 -8.38 -4.49
C ALA A 18 2.50 -8.75 -3.07
N LEU A 19 3.36 -8.60 -2.06
CA LEU A 19 3.02 -8.82 -0.65
C LEU A 19 1.96 -7.82 -0.17
N ALA A 20 2.14 -6.53 -0.48
CA ALA A 20 1.19 -5.49 -0.12
C ALA A 20 -0.18 -5.72 -0.79
N ASN A 21 -0.23 -5.95 -2.10
CA ASN A 21 -1.48 -6.22 -2.80
C ASN A 21 -2.19 -7.47 -2.29
N ARG A 22 -1.45 -8.56 -2.00
CA ARG A 22 -2.04 -9.77 -1.42
C ARG A 22 -2.69 -9.48 -0.07
N PHE A 23 -2.02 -8.70 0.77
CA PHE A 23 -2.55 -8.31 2.08
C PHE A 23 -3.80 -7.44 1.94
N ILE A 24 -3.77 -6.44 1.05
CA ILE A 24 -4.89 -5.54 0.77
C ILE A 24 -6.10 -6.33 0.26
N LEU A 25 -5.94 -7.17 -0.77
CA LEU A 25 -7.02 -7.99 -1.33
C LEU A 25 -7.64 -8.96 -0.32
N ALA A 26 -6.87 -9.42 0.66
CA ALA A 26 -7.36 -10.33 1.69
C ALA A 26 -8.18 -9.63 2.80
N LYS A 27 -8.13 -8.30 2.88
CA LYS A 27 -8.66 -7.52 4.01
C LYS A 27 -9.60 -6.39 3.62
N LEU A 28 -9.48 -5.87 2.41
CA LEU A 28 -10.22 -4.72 1.91
C LEU A 28 -11.02 -5.09 0.64
N PRO A 29 -12.08 -4.32 0.31
CA PRO A 29 -12.83 -4.48 -0.93
C PRO A 29 -12.00 -4.32 -2.22
N ASP A 30 -12.64 -4.61 -3.35
CA ASP A 30 -12.07 -4.68 -4.71
C ASP A 30 -11.48 -3.36 -5.27
N ARG A 31 -11.75 -2.23 -4.63
CA ARG A 31 -11.29 -0.89 -5.08
C ARG A 31 -9.96 -0.44 -4.49
N PHE A 32 -9.42 -1.18 -3.54
CA PHE A 32 -8.18 -0.84 -2.84
C PHE A 32 -7.00 -1.56 -3.48
N SER A 33 -5.91 -0.84 -3.71
CA SER A 33 -4.67 -1.43 -4.25
C SER A 33 -3.42 -0.77 -3.66
N ALA A 34 -2.27 -1.40 -3.86
CA ALA A 34 -0.99 -0.84 -3.43
C ALA A 34 -0.55 0.30 -4.37
N GLY A 35 -0.18 1.43 -3.78
CA GLY A 35 0.54 2.52 -4.44
C GLY A 35 2.05 2.26 -4.49
N LEU A 36 2.81 3.29 -4.85
CA LEU A 36 4.27 3.18 -5.03
C LEU A 36 4.99 3.01 -3.68
N PRO A 37 5.72 1.91 -3.45
CA PRO A 37 6.48 1.70 -2.22
C PRO A 37 7.58 2.73 -2.01
N LYS A 38 7.78 3.15 -0.76
CA LYS A 38 8.91 3.95 -0.31
C LYS A 38 9.70 3.19 0.74
N SER A 39 11.02 3.08 0.56
CA SER A 39 11.90 2.51 1.57
C SER A 39 12.11 3.51 2.70
N VAL A 40 11.89 3.08 3.93
CA VAL A 40 12.09 3.87 5.15
C VAL A 40 13.11 3.16 6.04
N ALA A 41 14.18 3.87 6.39
CA ALA A 41 15.19 3.37 7.32
C ALA A 41 14.79 3.70 8.76
N PHE A 42 14.50 2.68 9.56
CA PHE A 42 14.40 2.81 11.01
C PHE A 42 15.74 2.44 11.66
N PRO A 43 16.01 2.89 12.91
CA PRO A 43 17.28 2.62 13.58
C PRO A 43 17.65 1.13 13.68
N THR A 44 16.65 0.25 13.72
CA THR A 44 16.83 -1.19 13.91
C THR A 44 16.52 -2.05 12.68
N ARG A 45 15.94 -1.48 11.62
CA ARG A 45 15.56 -2.21 10.39
C ARG A 45 15.14 -1.28 9.26
N ARG A 46 15.17 -1.78 8.03
CA ARG A 46 14.58 -1.12 6.86
C ARG A 46 13.21 -1.71 6.58
N LEU A 47 12.20 -0.85 6.42
CA LEU A 47 10.85 -1.25 6.03
C LEU A 47 10.47 -0.59 4.72
N TRP A 48 9.57 -1.22 3.97
CA TRP A 48 8.90 -0.58 2.85
C TRP A 48 7.53 -0.11 3.29
N VAL A 49 7.29 1.19 3.20
CA VAL A 49 5.96 1.77 3.42
C VAL A 49 5.29 1.90 2.07
N VAL A 50 4.14 1.23 1.93
CA VAL A 50 3.39 1.13 0.68
C VAL A 50 2.04 1.83 0.90
N PRO A 51 1.74 2.90 0.16
CA PRO A 51 0.41 3.52 0.20
C PRO A 51 -0.68 2.51 -0.16
N VAL A 52 -1.84 2.63 0.47
CA VAL A 52 -3.08 2.00 0.03
C VAL A 52 -3.88 3.07 -0.69
N ILE A 53 -4.19 2.83 -1.95
CA ILE A 53 -4.90 3.77 -2.81
C ILE A 53 -6.30 3.27 -3.13
N LEU A 54 -7.25 4.20 -3.19
CA LEU A 54 -8.60 3.98 -3.69
C LEU A 54 -8.61 4.22 -5.19
N THR A 55 -9.12 3.24 -5.93
CA THR A 55 -9.18 3.29 -7.40
C THR A 55 -10.58 2.98 -7.89
N TYR A 56 -11.01 3.68 -8.94
CA TYR A 56 -12.27 3.40 -9.64
C TYR A 56 -11.97 3.16 -11.11
N PRO A 57 -12.61 2.15 -11.74
CA PRO A 57 -12.59 2.00 -13.18
C PRO A 57 -12.96 3.32 -13.87
N HIS A 58 -12.31 3.62 -15.01
CA HIS A 58 -12.52 4.83 -15.83
C HIS A 58 -12.12 6.18 -15.19
N VAL A 59 -11.96 6.25 -13.86
CA VAL A 59 -11.46 7.44 -13.13
C VAL A 59 -9.97 7.32 -12.81
N GLY A 60 -9.51 6.10 -12.50
CA GLY A 60 -8.14 5.85 -12.05
C GLY A 60 -7.99 6.00 -10.53
N ILE A 61 -6.88 6.59 -10.10
CA ILE A 61 -6.58 6.78 -8.67
C ILE A 61 -7.38 7.97 -8.14
N VAL A 62 -8.23 7.71 -7.15
CA VAL A 62 -9.04 8.74 -6.48
C VAL A 62 -8.25 9.38 -5.33
N GLY A 63 -7.48 8.59 -4.59
CA GLY A 63 -6.63 9.10 -3.51
C GLY A 63 -5.98 8.01 -2.67
N GLU A 64 -5.10 8.42 -1.76
CA GLU A 64 -4.50 7.55 -0.74
C GLU A 64 -5.41 7.49 0.49
N VAL A 65 -5.61 6.29 1.03
CA VAL A 65 -6.50 6.04 2.19
C VAL A 65 -5.74 5.53 3.43
N GLY A 66 -4.47 5.22 3.29
CA GLY A 66 -3.66 4.67 4.38
C GLY A 66 -2.38 4.04 3.86
N MET A 67 -1.71 3.27 4.71
CA MET A 67 -0.43 2.64 4.39
C MET A 67 -0.34 1.21 4.93
N VAL A 68 0.50 0.40 4.30
CA VAL A 68 0.98 -0.87 4.83
C VAL A 68 2.50 -0.87 4.91
N ALA A 69 3.05 -1.42 5.98
CA ALA A 69 4.49 -1.58 6.19
C ALA A 69 4.89 -3.02 5.92
N VAL A 70 5.80 -3.22 4.98
CA VAL A 70 6.35 -4.52 4.59
C VAL A 70 7.78 -4.63 5.11
N ASP A 71 8.04 -5.69 5.87
CA ASP A 71 9.39 -6.13 6.18
C ASP A 71 9.86 -7.06 5.06
N ALA A 72 10.79 -6.54 4.27
CA ALA A 72 11.34 -7.23 3.10
C ALA A 72 12.25 -8.40 3.48
N GLU A 73 12.93 -8.33 4.63
CA GLU A 73 13.80 -9.43 5.08
C GLU A 73 12.98 -10.62 5.58
N GLN A 74 11.82 -10.34 6.17
CA GLN A 74 10.88 -11.35 6.66
C GLN A 74 9.77 -11.71 5.65
N GLU A 75 9.77 -11.07 4.48
CA GLU A 75 8.76 -11.22 3.43
C GLU A 75 7.32 -11.11 3.94
N THR A 76 7.05 -10.17 4.85
CA THR A 76 5.76 -10.08 5.55
C THR A 76 5.29 -8.66 5.80
N VAL A 77 3.99 -8.47 5.96
CA VAL A 77 3.40 -7.20 6.41
C VAL A 77 3.51 -7.13 7.93
N VAL A 78 4.11 -6.05 8.43
CA VAL A 78 4.40 -5.84 9.86
C VAL A 78 3.63 -4.67 10.48
N GLY A 79 2.88 -3.92 9.68
CA GLY A 79 2.04 -2.83 10.16
C GLY A 79 1.10 -2.29 9.07
N TRP A 80 0.01 -1.64 9.49
CA TRP A 80 -0.97 -1.05 8.57
C TRP A 80 -1.79 0.02 9.29
N THR A 81 -2.35 0.97 8.53
CA THR A 81 -3.43 1.85 9.02
C THR A 81 -4.66 1.00 9.37
N PRO A 82 -5.36 1.23 10.50
CA PRO A 82 -6.55 0.47 10.83
C PRO A 82 -7.59 0.48 9.69
N PHE A 83 -8.19 -0.68 9.38
CA PHE A 83 -9.07 -0.80 8.22
C PHE A 83 -10.28 0.13 8.29
N GLN A 84 -10.83 0.33 9.48
CA GLN A 84 -11.95 1.25 9.68
C GLN A 84 -11.58 2.70 9.27
N GLU A 85 -10.37 3.16 9.61
CA GLU A 85 -9.88 4.49 9.21
C GLU A 85 -9.72 4.57 7.68
N MET A 86 -9.21 3.51 7.05
CA MET A 86 -9.09 3.44 5.59
C MET A 86 -10.48 3.51 4.91
N GLU A 87 -11.48 2.82 5.44
CA GLU A 87 -12.85 2.81 4.90
C GLU A 87 -13.59 4.13 5.13
N GLU A 88 -13.36 4.79 6.27
CA GLU A 88 -13.89 6.12 6.56
C GLU A 88 -13.33 7.16 5.59
N LEU A 89 -12.01 7.16 5.38
CA LEU A 89 -11.37 8.06 4.42
C LEU A 89 -11.78 7.75 2.98
N ALA A 90 -11.92 6.46 2.61
CA ALA A 90 -12.42 6.07 1.30
C ALA A 90 -13.84 6.60 1.02
N ARG A 91 -14.72 6.59 2.04
CA ARG A 91 -16.06 7.19 1.92
C ARG A 91 -16.00 8.70 1.75
N GLN A 92 -15.12 9.39 2.47
CA GLN A 92 -14.92 10.83 2.31
C GLN A 92 -14.46 11.17 0.89
N LEU A 93 -13.41 10.50 0.40
CA LEU A 93 -12.90 10.67 -0.97
C LEU A 93 -13.97 10.39 -2.03
N TYR A 94 -14.80 9.36 -1.83
CA TYR A 94 -15.92 9.09 -2.73
C TYR A 94 -16.92 10.26 -2.75
N GLN A 95 -17.29 10.83 -1.60
CA GLN A 95 -18.23 11.96 -1.57
C GLN A 95 -17.64 13.20 -2.27
N GLU A 96 -16.36 13.48 -2.04
CA GLU A 96 -15.65 14.60 -2.67
C GLU A 96 -15.56 14.45 -4.19
N LYS A 97 -15.39 13.22 -4.68
CA LYS A 97 -15.23 12.89 -6.10
C LYS A 97 -16.47 12.28 -6.73
N LYS A 98 -17.62 12.35 -6.04
CA LYS A 98 -18.85 11.64 -6.41
C LYS A 98 -19.27 11.93 -7.84
N HIS A 99 -19.26 13.21 -8.22
CA HIS A 99 -19.70 13.63 -9.54
C HIS A 99 -18.81 13.06 -10.66
N GLU A 100 -17.48 13.14 -10.53
CA GLU A 100 -16.53 12.60 -11.49
C GLU A 100 -16.68 11.07 -11.61
N ILE A 101 -16.88 10.39 -10.48
CA ILE A 101 -17.09 8.95 -10.42
C ILE A 101 -18.41 8.57 -11.09
N GLU A 102 -19.54 9.19 -10.73
CA GLU A 102 -20.85 8.84 -11.28
C GLU A 102 -20.96 9.10 -12.78
N ILE A 103 -20.32 10.16 -13.30
CA ILE A 103 -20.23 10.40 -14.75
C ILE A 103 -19.50 9.25 -15.45
N ALA A 104 -18.42 8.74 -14.86
CA ALA A 104 -17.60 7.69 -15.48
C ALA A 104 -18.31 6.33 -15.59
N PHE A 105 -19.45 6.15 -14.91
CA PHE A 105 -20.27 4.93 -14.95
C PHE A 105 -21.70 5.15 -15.51
N SER A 106 -22.01 6.36 -15.97
CA SER A 106 -23.29 6.70 -16.63
C SER A 106 -23.19 6.50 -18.15
#